data_AF-A0A504C1F7-F1
#
_entry.id   AF-A0A504C1F7-F1
#
_cell.length_a   1.000
_cell.length_b   1.000
_cell.length_c   1.000
_cell.angle_alpha   90.00
_cell.angle_beta   90.00
_cell.angle_gamma   90.00
#
_symmetry.space_group_name_H-M   'P 1'
#
loop_
_entity.id
_entity.type
_entity.pdbx_description
1 polymer ?
#
loop_
_entity_poly.entity_id
_entity_poly.type
_entity_poly.pdbx_seq_one_letter_code
_entity_poly.pdbx_strand_id
1 'polypeptide(L)'
;MAEADIKISELRRLTNSLFDCLEGQGVNGIRVRQSHYWKIYFTDAFQPGAPALVMGDVHDDLNDVRAEVEKAPNDEPISWHAFMHLSGLINLVACAAENGDLVRQVGSENHS
;
A
#
# COMPACT_ATOMS: atom_id res chain seq x y z
N MET A 1 10.72 27.12 5.80
CA MET A 1 10.12 26.10 4.91
C MET A 1 8.68 26.49 4.72
N ALA A 2 8.15 26.44 3.50
CA ALA A 2 6.72 26.62 3.29
C ALA A 2 6.00 25.37 3.82
N GLU A 3 5.03 25.55 4.71
CA GLU A 3 4.17 24.46 5.16
C GLU A 3 3.22 24.10 4.01
N ALA A 4 3.11 22.80 3.73
CA ALA A 4 2.12 22.28 2.79
C ALA A 4 0.98 21.66 3.62
N ASP A 5 -0.25 22.13 3.39
CA ASP A 5 -1.45 21.54 3.96
C ASP A 5 -2.04 20.54 2.97
N ILE A 6 -2.11 19.27 3.36
CA ILE A 6 -2.64 18.18 2.53
C ILE A 6 -3.97 17.73 3.11
N LYS A 7 -5.05 17.94 2.34
CA LYS A 7 -6.39 17.52 2.77
C LYS A 7 -6.54 16.01 2.68
N ILE A 8 -7.01 15.38 3.75
CA ILE A 8 -7.33 13.93 3.77
C ILE A 8 -8.31 13.54 2.66
N SER A 9 -9.29 14.41 2.36
CA SER A 9 -10.25 14.19 1.28
C SER A 9 -9.59 14.18 -0.10
N GLU A 10 -8.55 14.99 -0.30
CA GLU A 10 -7.78 15.02 -1.55
C GLU A 10 -6.93 13.76 -1.71
N LEU A 11 -6.21 13.35 -0.67
CA LEU A 11 -5.46 12.09 -0.67
C LEU A 11 -6.37 10.90 -0.98
N ARG A 12 -7.51 10.80 -0.30
CA ARG A 12 -8.51 9.75 -0.57
C ARG A 12 -8.93 9.76 -2.04
N ARG A 13 -9.28 10.92 -2.58
CA ARG A 13 -9.74 11.05 -3.97
C ARG A 13 -8.66 10.60 -4.96
N LEU A 14 -7.43 11.07 -4.79
CA LEU A 14 -6.32 10.73 -5.68
C LEU A 14 -5.99 9.24 -5.62
N THR A 15 -5.90 8.67 -4.40
CA THR A 15 -5.64 7.24 -4.20
C THR A 15 -6.74 6.38 -4.82
N ASN A 16 -8.02 6.73 -4.62
CA ASN A 16 -9.12 6.01 -5.26
C ASN A 16 -9.04 6.11 -6.78
N SER A 17 -8.81 7.30 -7.35
CA SER A 17 -8.67 7.45 -8.80
C SER A 17 -7.52 6.63 -9.39
N LEU A 18 -6.41 6.48 -8.66
CA LEU A 18 -5.31 5.60 -9.09
C LEU A 18 -5.76 4.13 -9.15
N PHE A 19 -6.47 3.64 -8.13
CA PHE A 19 -7.00 2.28 -8.13
C PHE A 19 -8.10 2.08 -9.18
N ASP A 20 -9.03 3.03 -9.33
CA ASP A 20 -10.06 3.02 -10.37
C ASP A 20 -9.42 2.91 -11.77
N CYS A 21 -8.30 3.60 -12.02
CA CYS A 21 -7.56 3.50 -13.28
C CYS A 21 -6.97 2.10 -13.49
N LEU A 22 -6.42 1.47 -12.44
CA LEU A 22 -5.88 0.11 -12.53
C LEU A 22 -7.00 -0.90 -12.82
N GLU A 23 -8.10 -0.82 -12.09
CA GLU A 23 -9.27 -1.68 -12.31
C GLU A 23 -9.84 -1.48 -13.72
N GLY A 24 -9.93 -0.23 -14.20
CA GLY A 24 -10.36 0.10 -15.57
C GLY A 24 -9.43 -0.45 -16.66
N GLN A 25 -8.16 -0.70 -16.35
CA GLN A 25 -7.21 -1.37 -17.25
C GLN A 25 -7.32 -2.91 -17.20
N GLY A 26 -8.11 -3.46 -16.26
CA GLY A 26 -8.31 -4.88 -16.03
C GLY A 26 -7.34 -5.48 -15.02
N VAL A 27 -6.76 -4.65 -14.14
CA VAL A 27 -5.88 -5.09 -13.06
C VAL A 27 -6.72 -5.28 -11.80
N ASN A 28 -7.09 -6.52 -11.51
CA ASN A 28 -7.93 -6.88 -10.34
C ASN A 28 -7.12 -7.41 -9.14
N GLY A 29 -5.79 -7.42 -9.26
CA GLY A 29 -4.92 -7.91 -8.20
C GLY A 29 -3.45 -7.82 -8.60
N ILE A 30 -2.60 -7.65 -7.59
CA ILE A 30 -1.14 -7.57 -7.74
C ILE A 30 -0.56 -8.90 -7.30
N ARG A 31 0.13 -9.58 -8.22
CA ARG A 31 0.83 -10.83 -7.90
C ARG A 31 2.18 -10.52 -7.28
N VAL A 32 2.28 -10.66 -5.96
CA VAL A 32 3.55 -10.59 -5.26
C VAL A 32 4.25 -11.96 -5.33
N ARG A 33 5.49 -12.00 -5.80
CA ARG A 33 6.28 -13.25 -5.91
C ARG A 33 6.72 -13.80 -4.56
N GLN A 34 6.86 -12.90 -3.58
CA GLN A 34 7.23 -13.20 -2.21
C GLN A 34 6.36 -12.32 -1.31
N SER A 35 5.94 -12.87 -0.17
CA SER A 35 5.13 -12.12 0.79
C SER A 35 5.97 -11.10 1.58
N HIS A 36 7.28 -11.33 1.71
CA HIS A 36 8.16 -10.49 2.50
C HIS A 36 8.79 -9.34 1.69
N TYR A 37 8.98 -8.18 2.32
CA TYR A 37 9.63 -7.01 1.72
C TYR A 37 10.26 -6.09 2.77
N TRP A 38 11.25 -5.29 2.36
CA TRP A 38 11.93 -4.36 3.24
C TRP A 38 11.12 -3.06 3.43
N LYS A 39 11.09 -2.58 4.67
CA LYS A 39 10.53 -1.30 5.13
C LYS A 39 11.55 -0.61 6.04
N ILE A 40 11.24 0.61 6.46
CA ILE A 40 12.01 1.36 7.47
C ILE A 40 11.18 1.54 8.74
N TYR A 41 11.83 1.71 9.89
CA TYR A 41 11.13 2.09 11.11
C TYR A 41 10.57 3.53 11.00
N PHE A 42 9.40 3.76 11.60
CA PHE A 42 8.77 5.09 11.62
C PHE A 42 9.67 6.14 12.26
N THR A 43 10.36 5.79 13.35
CA THR A 43 11.30 6.68 14.04
C THR A 43 12.45 7.12 13.16
N ASP A 44 12.83 6.30 12.18
CA ASP A 44 13.98 6.54 11.31
C ASP A 44 13.60 7.32 10.06
N ALA A 45 12.31 7.30 9.67
CA ALA A 45 11.81 7.95 8.45
C ALA A 45 12.04 9.47 8.39
N PHE A 46 12.30 10.10 9.54
CA PHE A 46 12.51 11.55 9.66
C PHE A 46 13.90 11.92 10.20
N GLN A 47 14.82 10.97 10.34
CA GLN A 47 16.15 11.22 10.90
C GLN A 47 17.20 11.38 9.79
N PRO A 48 18.24 12.21 10.02
CA PRO A 48 19.39 12.26 9.13
C PRO A 48 20.23 10.98 9.26
N GLY A 49 20.39 10.23 8.16
CA GLY A 49 21.23 9.03 8.11
C GLY A 49 20.62 7.91 7.28
N ALA A 50 21.33 6.78 7.18
CA ALA A 50 20.76 5.57 6.59
C ALA A 50 19.80 4.93 7.62
N PRO A 51 18.52 4.69 7.27
CA PRO A 51 17.57 4.10 8.19
C PRO A 51 17.85 2.61 8.40
N ALA A 52 17.44 2.06 9.55
CA ALA A 52 17.45 0.62 9.73
C ALA A 52 16.33 -0.01 8.90
N LEU A 53 16.68 -1.08 8.17
CA LEU A 53 15.72 -1.85 7.38
C LEU A 53 15.07 -2.93 8.25
N VAL A 54 13.75 -3.06 8.12
CA VAL A 54 12.94 -4.12 8.74
C VAL A 54 12.18 -4.88 7.69
N MET A 55 11.87 -6.13 7.98
CA MET A 55 11.07 -6.96 7.09
C MET A 55 9.60 -6.84 7.46
N GLY A 56 8.75 -6.57 6.48
CA GLY A 56 7.30 -6.71 6.58
C GLY A 56 6.80 -7.89 5.73
N ASP A 57 5.54 -8.25 5.92
CA ASP A 57 4.86 -9.32 5.19
C ASP A 57 3.49 -8.83 4.67
N VAL A 58 3.20 -9.10 3.38
CA VAL A 58 1.96 -8.68 2.71
C VAL A 58 0.71 -9.15 3.43
N HIS A 59 0.71 -10.39 3.94
CA HIS A 59 -0.46 -10.96 4.58
C HIS A 59 -0.70 -10.31 5.94
N ASP A 60 0.36 -10.09 6.72
CA ASP A 60 0.28 -9.36 7.99
C ASP A 60 -0.25 -7.95 7.75
N ASP A 61 0.30 -7.25 6.76
CA ASP A 61 -0.14 -5.88 6.43
C ASP A 61 -1.60 -5.80 5.99
N LEU A 62 -2.06 -6.74 5.17
CA LEU A 62 -3.47 -6.80 4.74
C LEU A 62 -4.38 -7.09 5.93
N ASN A 63 -3.98 -8.00 6.83
CA ASN A 63 -4.77 -8.36 7.99
C ASN A 63 -4.85 -7.21 8.99
N ASP A 64 -3.72 -6.55 9.27
CA ASP A 64 -3.64 -5.45 10.22
C ASP A 64 -4.42 -4.23 9.71
N VAL A 65 -4.29 -3.85 8.44
CA VAL A 65 -5.08 -2.74 7.88
C VAL A 65 -6.59 -3.03 7.96
N ARG A 66 -7.03 -4.25 7.65
CA ARG A 66 -8.44 -4.64 7.76
C ARG A 66 -8.93 -4.55 9.20
N ALA A 67 -8.18 -5.12 10.14
CA ALA A 67 -8.54 -5.10 11.55
C ALA A 67 -8.65 -3.67 12.10
N GLU A 68 -7.76 -2.77 11.71
CA GLU A 68 -7.79 -1.37 12.15
C GLU A 68 -8.97 -0.60 11.55
N VAL A 69 -9.31 -0.84 10.27
CA VAL A 69 -10.49 -0.25 9.64
C VAL A 69 -11.79 -0.75 10.29
N GLU A 70 -11.87 -2.03 10.65
CA GLU A 70 -13.03 -2.63 11.31
C GLU A 70 -13.24 -2.10 12.74
N LYS A 71 -12.17 -1.70 13.43
CA LYS A 71 -12.23 -1.11 14.78
C LYS A 71 -12.58 0.37 14.79
N ALA A 72 -12.30 1.10 13.71
CA ALA A 72 -12.52 2.55 13.61
C ALA A 72 -13.94 3.04 13.99
N PRO A 73 -15.04 2.29 13.74
CA PRO A 73 -16.38 2.68 14.18
C PRO A 73 -16.58 2.71 15.71
N ASN A 74 -15.65 2.16 16.50
CA ASN A 74 -15.73 2.12 17.96
C ASN A 74 -15.06 3.34 18.64
N ASP A 75 -14.96 4.48 17.94
CA ASP A 75 -14.30 5.72 18.38
C ASP A 75 -12.81 5.57 18.73
N GLU A 76 -12.16 4.48 18.32
CA GLU A 76 -10.71 4.35 18.44
C GLU A 76 -10.01 5.19 17.36
N PRO A 77 -9.03 6.04 17.72
CA PRO A 77 -8.27 6.79 16.73
C PRO A 77 -7.51 5.80 15.84
N ILE A 78 -7.61 5.98 14.52
CA ILE A 78 -6.83 5.20 13.56
C ILE A 78 -5.35 5.34 13.93
N SER A 79 -4.72 4.22 14.26
CA SER A 79 -3.33 4.20 14.70
C SER A 79 -2.39 4.57 13.54
N TRP A 80 -1.31 5.29 13.85
CA TRP A 80 -0.19 5.50 12.93
C TRP A 80 0.34 4.16 12.37
N HIS A 81 0.17 3.08 13.14
CA HIS A 81 0.54 1.72 12.77
C HIS A 81 -0.19 1.24 11.51
N ALA A 82 -1.50 1.50 11.40
CA ALA A 82 -2.29 1.14 10.22
C ALA A 82 -1.75 1.79 8.94
N PHE A 83 -1.32 3.05 9.03
CA PHE A 83 -0.71 3.77 7.91
C PHE A 83 0.68 3.23 7.55
N MET A 84 1.45 2.71 8.50
CA MET A 84 2.71 2.02 8.20
C MET A 84 2.49 0.74 7.40
N HIS A 85 1.50 -0.08 7.78
CA HIS A 85 1.12 -1.26 6.98
C HIS A 85 0.63 -0.86 5.58
N LEU A 86 -0.27 0.13 5.50
CA LEU A 86 -0.76 0.63 4.21
C LEU A 86 0.37 1.16 3.32
N SER A 87 1.32 1.92 3.88
CA SER A 87 2.46 2.45 3.13
C SER A 87 3.28 1.36 2.46
N GLY A 88 3.44 0.23 3.14
CA GLY A 88 4.13 -0.92 2.58
C GLY A 88 3.36 -1.58 1.43
N LEU A 89 2.04 -1.72 1.55
CA LEU A 89 1.18 -2.19 0.46
C LEU A 89 1.24 -1.26 -0.76
N ILE A 90 1.24 0.06 -0.55
CA ILE A 90 1.40 1.05 -1.64
C ILE A 90 2.79 0.92 -2.31
N ASN A 91 3.85 0.66 -1.54
CA ASN A 91 5.18 0.41 -2.13
C ASN A 91 5.19 -0.85 -3.01
N LEU A 92 4.42 -1.88 -2.66
CA LEU A 92 4.30 -3.07 -3.52
C LEU A 92 3.56 -2.77 -4.82
N VAL A 93 2.52 -1.91 -4.78
CA VAL A 93 1.84 -1.40 -5.99
C VAL A 93 2.84 -0.65 -6.87
N ALA A 94 3.64 0.23 -6.28
CA ALA A 94 4.66 0.99 -7.00
C ALA A 94 5.73 0.09 -7.62
N CYS A 95 6.24 -0.89 -6.86
CA CYS A 95 7.20 -1.88 -7.35
C CYS A 95 6.62 -2.71 -8.51
N ALA A 96 5.36 -3.13 -8.41
CA ALA A 96 4.68 -3.82 -9.50
C ALA A 96 4.52 -2.93 -10.75
N ALA A 97 4.26 -1.63 -10.56
CA ALA A 97 4.21 -0.67 -11.67
C ALA A 97 5.57 -0.53 -12.36
N GLU A 98 6.64 -0.37 -11.58
CA GLU A 98 8.02 -0.24 -12.05
C GLU A 98 8.48 -1.47 -12.83
N ASN A 99 8.11 -2.67 -12.36
CA ASN A 99 8.45 -3.94 -13.01
C ASN A 99 7.57 -4.26 -14.23
N GLY A 100 6.53 -3.47 -14.51
CA GLY A 100 5.56 -3.78 -15.56
C GLY A 100 4.66 -4.98 -15.23
N ASP A 101 4.48 -5.30 -13.95
CA ASP A 101 3.63 -6.42 -13.48
C ASP A 101 2.14 -6.03 -13.38
N LEU A 102 1.80 -4.76 -13.58
CA LEU A 102 0.40 -4.26 -13.63
C LEU A 102 -0.27 -4.49 -15.00
N VAL A 103 0.15 -5.52 -15.74
CA VAL A 103 -0.43 -5.84 -17.05
C VAL A 103 -1.73 -6.61 -16.87
N ARG A 104 -2.68 -6.33 -17.77
CA ARG A 104 -3.98 -7.00 -17.88
C ARG A 104 -3.80 -8.52 -17.74
N GLN A 105 -4.56 -9.15 -16.85
CA GLN A 105 -4.69 -10.61 -16.85
C GLN A 105 -5.48 -11.02 -18.10
N VAL A 106 -4.82 -11.12 -19.25
CA VAL A 106 -5.41 -11.69 -20.46
C VAL A 106 -5.62 -13.17 -20.17
N GLY A 107 -6.87 -13.62 -20.26
CA GLY A 107 -7.31 -14.96 -19.84
C GLY A 107 -6.36 -16.07 -20.27
N SER A 108 -5.69 -16.68 -19.29
CA SER A 108 -5.08 -18.02 -19.41
C SER A 108 -6.14 -19.12 -19.27
N GLU A 109 -7.38 -18.86 -19.69
CA GLU A 109 -8.44 -19.86 -19.86
C GLU A 109 -8.66 -20.07 -21.36
N ASN A 110 -7.68 -20.67 -22.02
CA ASN A 110 -7.84 -21.29 -23.33
C ASN A 110 -6.60 -22.16 -23.55
N HIS A 111 -6.49 -23.29 -22.84
CA HIS A 111 -5.80 -24.51 -23.24
C HIS A 111 -5.91 -25.53 -22.09
N SER A 112 -7.00 -26.29 -22.08
CA SER A 112 -7.08 -27.66 -21.54
C SER A 112 -8.16 -28.41 -22.28
#